data_AF-A0A7R7XR67-F1
#
_entry.id   AF-A0A7R7XR67-F1
#
_cell.length_a   1.000
_cell.length_b   1.000
_cell.length_c   1.000
_cell.angle_alpha   90.00
_cell.angle_beta   90.00
_cell.angle_gamma   90.00
#
_symmetry.space_group_name_H-M   'P 1'
#
loop_
_entity.id
_entity.type
_entity.pdbx_description
1 polymer ?
#
loop_
_entity_poly.entity_id
_entity_poly.type
_entity_poly.pdbx_seq_one_letter_code
_entity_poly.pdbx_strand_id
1 'polypeptide(L)'
;MMGLIGDIKVPAVHYTSQAGGSTIIFDSVEIPGSRIVHGNVFPLTLVLTKEDSSNPTVDEAATAIRDLSERGITTELLNKHCALLLRGPRDRSANIFSCLIHTAEEGRGHVPYK
;
A
#
# COMPACT_ATOMS: atom_id res chain seq x y z
N MET A 1 -4.55 34.21 6.53
CA MET A 1 -4.37 33.80 5.11
C MET A 1 -4.07 32.31 5.13
N MET A 2 -5.08 31.48 4.87
CA MET A 2 -4.94 30.01 4.88
C MET A 2 -5.40 29.55 3.51
N GLY A 3 -4.46 29.09 2.69
CA GLY A 3 -4.73 28.71 1.31
C GLY A 3 -5.64 27.50 1.26
N LEU A 4 -6.71 27.61 0.48
CA LEU A 4 -7.48 26.47 -0.02
C LEU A 4 -6.50 25.56 -0.79
N ILE A 5 -6.08 24.47 -0.16
CA ILE A 5 -5.50 23.34 -0.87
C ILE A 5 -6.71 22.71 -1.56
N GLY A 6 -6.85 22.92 -2.87
CA GLY A 6 -7.99 22.42 -3.62
C GLY A 6 -8.14 20.91 -3.40
N ASP A 7 -9.38 20.48 -3.14
CA ASP A 7 -9.74 19.10 -2.80
C ASP A 7 -9.07 18.12 -3.76
N ILE A 8 -7.97 17.48 -3.31
CA ILE A 8 -7.32 16.44 -4.08
C ILE A 8 -8.27 15.26 -4.04
N LYS A 9 -9.02 15.04 -5.11
CA LYS A 9 -9.88 13.86 -5.21
C LYS A 9 -9.00 12.62 -5.41
N VAL A 10 -8.58 12.01 -4.30
CA VAL A 10 -7.90 10.71 -4.33
C VAL A 10 -8.86 9.69 -4.92
N PRO A 11 -8.44 8.90 -5.95
CA PRO A 11 -9.28 7.85 -6.47
C PRO A 11 -9.60 6.87 -5.35
N ALA A 12 -10.88 6.57 -5.13
CA ALA A 12 -11.31 5.56 -4.18
C ALA A 12 -10.86 4.20 -4.71
N VAL A 13 -9.72 3.74 -4.21
CA VAL A 13 -9.16 2.43 -4.52
C VAL A 13 -9.44 1.51 -3.34
N HIS A 14 -10.01 0.34 -3.63
CA HIS A 14 -10.35 -0.68 -2.67
C HIS A 14 -9.91 -2.04 -3.21
N TYR A 15 -8.96 -2.68 -2.53
CA TYR A 15 -8.57 -4.05 -2.82
C TYR A 15 -8.68 -4.91 -1.59
N THR A 16 -8.83 -6.22 -1.80
CA THR A 16 -8.85 -7.21 -0.74
C THR A 16 -7.90 -8.36 -1.04
N SER A 17 -7.39 -8.95 0.02
CA SER A 17 -6.56 -10.16 0.00
C SER A 17 -6.89 -11.03 1.21
N GLN A 18 -6.71 -12.34 1.09
CA GLN A 18 -6.93 -13.30 2.19
C GLN A 18 -5.57 -13.64 2.82
N ALA A 19 -5.41 -13.40 4.12
CA ALA A 19 -4.17 -13.68 4.83
C ALA A 19 -4.44 -14.12 6.27
N GLY A 20 -3.86 -15.24 6.69
CA GLY A 20 -3.96 -15.72 8.08
C GLY A 20 -5.38 -15.99 8.58
N GLY A 21 -6.32 -16.28 7.68
CA GLY A 21 -7.74 -16.43 8.01
C GLY A 21 -8.52 -15.11 8.18
N SER A 22 -7.89 -13.98 7.86
CA SER A 22 -8.50 -12.65 7.84
C SER A 22 -8.54 -12.09 6.42
N THR A 23 -9.56 -11.30 6.10
CA THR A 23 -9.55 -10.43 4.91
C THR A 23 -8.76 -9.16 5.24
N ILE A 24 -7.72 -8.88 4.46
CA ILE A 24 -6.96 -7.62 4.51
C ILE A 24 -7.48 -6.70 3.41
N ILE A 25 -7.85 -5.49 3.80
CA ILE A 25 -8.38 -4.44 2.94
C ILE A 25 -7.30 -3.40 2.69
N PHE A 26 -7.17 -2.94 1.45
CA PHE A 26 -6.29 -1.86 1.03
C PHE A 26 -7.15 -0.70 0.54
N ASP A 27 -7.25 0.35 1.34
CA ASP A 27 -8.03 1.55 1.00
C ASP A 27 -7.15 2.76 0.75
N SER A 28 -7.42 3.48 -0.32
CA SER A 28 -6.77 4.75 -0.60
C SER A 28 -7.11 5.81 0.44
N VAL A 29 -6.13 6.59 0.87
CA VAL A 29 -6.34 7.74 1.76
C VAL A 29 -5.57 8.97 1.26
N GLU A 30 -6.12 10.14 1.53
CA GLU A 30 -5.42 11.40 1.32
C GLU A 30 -4.42 11.66 2.46
N ILE A 31 -3.25 12.19 2.11
CA ILE A 31 -2.23 12.58 3.09
C ILE A 31 -1.77 14.02 2.82
N PRO A 32 -1.39 14.77 3.87
CA PRO A 32 -0.75 16.06 3.69
C PRO A 32 0.49 15.92 2.80
N GLY A 33 0.60 16.79 1.79
CA GLY A 33 1.72 16.79 0.85
C GLY A 33 1.55 15.88 -0.38
N SER A 34 0.45 15.12 -0.48
CA SER A 34 0.06 14.52 -1.76
C SER A 34 -0.21 15.61 -2.79
N ARG A 35 0.04 15.30 -4.07
CA ARG A 35 -0.18 16.21 -5.19
C ARG A 35 -0.61 15.45 -6.43
N ILE A 36 -1.14 16.16 -7.43
CA ILE A 36 -1.43 15.60 -8.74
C ILE A 36 -0.24 15.82 -9.67
N VAL A 37 0.27 14.73 -10.26
CA VAL A 37 1.34 14.74 -11.27
C VAL A 37 0.82 14.00 -12.49
N HIS A 38 0.77 14.66 -13.65
CA HIS A 38 0.21 14.11 -14.89
C HIS A 38 -1.21 13.50 -14.73
N GLY A 39 -2.05 14.11 -13.89
CA GLY A 39 -3.42 13.63 -13.64
C GLY A 39 -3.53 12.50 -12.60
N ASN A 40 -2.42 12.03 -12.02
CA ASN A 40 -2.42 10.98 -11.01
C ASN A 40 -1.98 11.51 -9.64
N VAL A 41 -2.56 10.98 -8.56
CA VAL A 41 -2.10 11.25 -7.19
C VAL A 41 -0.70 10.71 -6.98
N PHE A 42 0.19 11.51 -6.39
CA PHE A 42 1.55 11.15 -6.02
C PHE A 42 1.85 11.58 -4.57
N PRO A 43 2.32 10.68 -3.69
CA PRO A 43 2.20 9.22 -3.83
C PRO A 43 0.74 8.76 -3.65
N LEU A 44 0.38 7.60 -4.20
CA LEU A 44 -0.86 6.94 -3.79
C LEU A 44 -0.62 6.26 -2.43
N THR A 45 -1.43 6.61 -1.44
CA THR A 45 -1.33 6.00 -0.10
C THR A 45 -2.43 4.97 0.07
N LEU A 46 -2.08 3.75 0.47
CA LEU A 46 -3.00 2.69 0.84
C LEU A 46 -2.87 2.38 2.34
N VAL A 47 -4.00 2.30 3.04
CA VAL A 47 -4.07 1.83 4.42
C VAL A 47 -4.49 0.36 4.43
N LEU A 48 -3.78 -0.46 5.18
CA LEU A 48 -4.07 -1.86 5.37
C LEU A 48 -4.83 -2.06 6.68
N THR A 49 -6.05 -2.58 6.61
CA THR A 49 -6.87 -2.92 7.77
C THR A 49 -7.49 -4.30 7.61
N LYS A 50 -7.86 -4.94 8.71
CA LYS A 50 -8.77 -6.08 8.67
C LYS A 50 -10.22 -5.62 8.49
N GLU A 51 -11.13 -6.55 8.21
CA GLU A 51 -12.58 -6.30 8.18
C GLU A 51 -13.13 -5.67 9.47
N ASP A 52 -12.58 -6.04 10.62
CA ASP A 52 -12.94 -5.46 11.92
C ASP A 52 -12.24 -4.11 12.21
N SER A 53 -11.60 -3.50 11.21
CA SER A 53 -10.82 -2.27 11.30
C SER A 53 -9.58 -2.35 12.19
N SER A 54 -9.21 -3.53 12.68
CA SER A 54 -7.94 -3.72 13.41
C SER A 54 -6.75 -3.70 12.44
N ASN A 55 -5.55 -3.51 12.99
CA ASN A 55 -4.32 -3.58 12.19
C ASN A 55 -4.00 -5.05 11.87
N PRO A 56 -3.57 -5.38 10.64
CA PRO A 56 -3.00 -6.68 10.37
C PRO A 56 -1.72 -6.92 11.17
N THR A 57 -1.47 -8.18 11.49
CA THR A 57 -0.13 -8.63 11.90
C THR A 57 0.87 -8.46 10.76
N VAL A 58 2.17 -8.56 11.06
CA VAL A 58 3.20 -8.49 10.02
C VAL A 58 3.04 -9.60 8.98
N ASP A 59 2.79 -10.83 9.41
CA ASP A 59 2.66 -11.98 8.51
C ASP A 59 1.44 -11.87 7.60
N GLU A 60 0.31 -11.38 8.14
CA GLU A 60 -0.89 -11.11 7.36
C GLU A 60 -0.64 -10.00 6.33
N ALA A 61 0.01 -8.90 6.74
CA ALA A 61 0.35 -7.81 5.83
C ALA A 61 1.34 -8.26 4.74
N ALA A 62 2.37 -9.04 5.09
CA ALA A 62 3.32 -9.58 4.13
C ALA A 62 2.60 -10.45 3.09
N THR A 63 1.79 -11.40 3.55
CA THR A 63 0.99 -12.28 2.67
C THR A 63 0.07 -11.48 1.75
N ALA A 64 -0.66 -10.51 2.30
CA ALA A 64 -1.57 -9.66 1.53
C ALA A 64 -0.84 -8.79 0.50
N ILE A 65 0.33 -8.23 0.85
CA ILE A 65 1.18 -7.46 -0.07
C ILE A 65 1.71 -8.35 -1.19
N ARG A 66 2.10 -9.59 -0.87
CA ARG A 66 2.54 -10.58 -1.86
C ARG A 66 1.45 -10.83 -2.90
N ASP A 67 0.25 -11.16 -2.44
CA ASP A 67 -0.91 -11.44 -3.32
C ASP A 67 -1.22 -10.25 -4.23
N LEU A 68 -1.24 -9.03 -3.68
CA LEU A 68 -1.46 -7.81 -4.47
C LEU A 68 -0.39 -7.64 -5.57
N SER A 69 0.86 -7.95 -5.25
CA SER A 69 1.98 -7.94 -6.20
C SER A 69 1.89 -9.04 -7.25
N GLU A 70 1.57 -10.28 -6.86
CA GLU A 70 1.43 -11.44 -7.76
C GLU A 70 0.28 -11.25 -8.76
N ARG A 71 -0.78 -10.56 -8.33
CA ARG A 71 -1.91 -10.17 -9.20
C ARG A 71 -1.58 -9.01 -10.14
N GLY A 72 -0.37 -8.46 -10.09
CA GLY A 72 0.10 -7.35 -10.92
C GLY A 72 -0.42 -5.96 -10.49
N ILE A 73 -1.25 -5.88 -9.44
CA ILE A 73 -1.87 -4.64 -8.96
C ILE A 73 -0.79 -3.68 -8.46
N THR A 74 0.18 -4.15 -7.67
CA THR A 74 1.29 -3.30 -7.21
C THR A 74 2.04 -2.63 -8.37
N THR A 75 2.30 -3.38 -9.44
CA THR A 75 2.97 -2.86 -10.65
C THR A 75 2.09 -1.87 -11.40
N GLU A 76 0.78 -2.13 -11.55
CA GLU A 76 -0.16 -1.19 -12.16
C GLU A 76 -0.18 0.15 -11.40
N LEU A 77 -0.30 0.08 -10.07
CA LEU A 77 -0.36 1.25 -9.22
C LEU A 77 0.97 2.04 -9.25
N LEU A 78 2.12 1.36 -9.24
CA LEU A 78 3.42 2.02 -9.37
C LEU A 78 3.60 2.68 -10.74
N ASN A 79 3.16 2.03 -11.84
CA ASN A 79 3.22 2.61 -13.17
C ASN A 79 2.37 3.89 -13.27
N LYS A 80 1.21 3.91 -12.60
CA LYS A 80 0.27 5.03 -12.64
C LYS A 80 0.64 6.17 -11.68
N HIS A 81 1.03 5.82 -10.45
CA HIS A 81 1.21 6.77 -9.35
C HIS A 81 2.67 7.01 -8.97
N CYS A 82 3.62 6.36 -9.66
CA CYS A 82 5.08 6.40 -9.48
C CYS A 82 5.61 5.94 -8.11
N ALA A 83 4.85 6.10 -7.05
CA ALA A 83 5.20 5.70 -5.69
C ALA A 83 3.95 5.29 -4.91
N LEU A 84 4.12 4.26 -4.09
CA LEU A 84 3.11 3.80 -3.14
C LEU A 84 3.59 4.03 -1.71
N LEU A 85 2.70 4.57 -0.88
CA LEU A 85 2.88 4.59 0.57
C LEU A 85 1.91 3.56 1.17
N LEU A 86 2.46 2.47 1.71
CA LEU A 86 1.67 1.47 2.43
C LEU A 86 1.69 1.79 3.92
N ARG A 87 0.51 1.99 4.51
CA ARG A 87 0.32 2.17 5.95
C ARG A 87 -0.31 0.90 6.53
N GLY A 88 0.51 0.05 7.13
CA GLY A 88 0.07 -1.22 7.71
C GLY A 88 0.58 -1.42 9.14
N PRO A 89 1.14 -2.60 9.47
CA PRO A 89 1.61 -2.92 10.82
C PRO A 89 2.55 -1.86 11.37
N ARG A 90 2.36 -1.46 12.63
CA ARG A 90 3.20 -0.45 13.29
C ARG A 90 4.39 -1.10 14.00
N ASP A 91 5.29 -1.67 13.21
CA ASP A 91 6.58 -2.17 13.71
C ASP A 91 7.73 -1.29 13.17
N ARG A 92 8.69 -0.94 14.03
CA ARG A 92 9.81 -0.05 13.70
C ARG A 92 11.09 -0.80 13.34
N SER A 93 11.04 -2.13 13.32
CA SER A 93 12.19 -2.99 13.03
C SER A 93 12.58 -2.92 11.55
N ALA A 94 13.88 -2.72 11.31
CA ALA A 94 14.46 -2.79 9.96
C ALA A 94 14.22 -4.16 9.31
N ASN A 95 14.20 -5.24 10.09
CA ASN A 95 13.92 -6.58 9.57
C ASN A 95 12.49 -6.69 9.05
N ILE A 96 11.52 -6.07 9.72
CA ILE A 96 10.13 -6.07 9.30
C ILE A 96 9.95 -5.23 8.04
N PHE A 97 10.57 -4.06 7.98
CA PHE A 97 10.62 -3.27 6.74
C PHE A 97 11.20 -4.09 5.58
N SER A 98 12.36 -4.73 5.78
CA SER A 98 12.99 -5.57 4.76
C SER A 98 12.10 -6.72 4.32
N CYS A 99 11.43 -7.42 5.25
CA CYS A 99 10.50 -8.51 4.96
C CYS A 99 9.32 -8.07 4.07
N LEU A 100 8.68 -6.94 4.41
CA LEU A 100 7.54 -6.42 3.66
C LEU A 100 7.94 -6.00 2.23
N ILE A 101 9.09 -5.33 2.08
CA ILE A 101 9.61 -4.95 0.76
C ILE A 101 10.00 -6.18 -0.06
N HIS A 102 10.71 -7.14 0.56
CA HIS A 102 11.09 -8.38 -0.13
C HIS A 102 9.87 -9.11 -0.66
N THR A 103 8.84 -9.25 0.18
CA THR A 103 7.62 -9.95 -0.19
C THR A 103 6.88 -9.24 -1.34
N ALA A 104 6.85 -7.90 -1.33
CA ALA A 104 6.27 -7.12 -2.43
C ALA A 104 7.00 -7.35 -3.75
N GLU A 105 8.34 -7.37 -3.73
CA GLU A 105 9.17 -7.51 -4.92
C GLU A 105 9.23 -8.96 -5.43
N GLU A 106 9.28 -9.95 -4.54
CA GLU A 106 9.13 -11.37 -4.89
C GLU A 106 7.81 -11.62 -5.62
N GLY A 107 6.71 -11.06 -5.12
CA GLY A 107 5.42 -11.15 -5.79
C GLY A 107 5.41 -10.50 -7.18
N ARG A 108 6.28 -9.52 -7.43
CA ARG A 108 6.47 -8.90 -8.75
C ARG A 108 7.40 -9.70 -9.67
N GLY A 109 7.91 -10.84 -9.20
CA GLY A 109 8.88 -11.66 -9.93
C GLY A 109 10.32 -11.17 -9.86
N HIS A 110 10.63 -10.26 -8.92
CA HIS A 110 11.99 -9.80 -8.67
C HIS A 110 12.62 -10.60 -7.52
N VAL A 111 13.95 -10.66 -7.49
CA VAL A 111 14.70 -11.25 -6.37
C VAL A 111 15.54 -10.12 -5.77
N PRO A 112 15.06 -9.47 -4.70
CA PRO A 112 15.83 -8.40 -4.06
C PRO A 112 17.07 -8.98 -3.37
N TYR A 113 18.05 -8.11 -3.13
CA TYR A 113 19.39 -8.43 -2.66
C TYR A 113 19.44 -9.51 -1.57
N LYS A 114 20.35 -10.49 -1.73
CA LYS A 114 20.63 -11.53 -0.73
C LYS A 114 21.48 -11.00 0.42
#